data_AF-A0A367XXR7-F1
#
_entry.id   AF-A0A367XXR7-F1
#
_cell.length_a   1.000
_cell.length_b   1.000
_cell.length_c   1.000
_cell.angle_alpha   90.00
_cell.angle_beta   90.00
_cell.angle_gamma   90.00
#
_symmetry.space_group_name_H-M   'P 1'
#
loop_
_entity.id
_entity.type
_entity.pdbx_description
1 polymer ?
#
loop_
_entity_poly.entity_id
_entity_poly.type
_entity_poly.pdbx_seq_one_letter_code
_entity_poly.pdbx_strand_id
1 'polypeptide(L)'
;MRRALAAVAAVVFLATGCTAEDAGPEIDRWWSNGVDEAGSPIRPGDADKIEPDEDLYCGMLRSTSEAGESILPADIDPSDEEYVATVTAFFDEVQALAPAELQESWGELAALVDALVEAGDDLESLDTTGIDAEAVQAASEAITEHAATVCGLMP
;
A
#
# COMPACT_ATOMS: atom_id res chain seq x y z
N MET A 1 -61.57 4.38 -20.19
CA MET A 1 -60.18 4.58 -20.64
C MET A 1 -59.88 6.07 -20.69
N ARG A 2 -59.18 6.60 -19.69
CA ARG A 2 -58.53 7.92 -19.71
C ARG A 2 -57.26 7.79 -18.87
N ARG A 3 -56.10 7.78 -19.53
CA ARG A 3 -54.77 7.91 -18.92
C ARG A 3 -54.37 9.38 -19.04
N ALA A 4 -54.02 10.02 -17.94
CA ALA A 4 -53.31 11.29 -17.85
C ALA A 4 -52.59 11.27 -16.49
N LEU A 5 -51.29 11.01 -16.48
CA LEU A 5 -50.16 11.94 -16.60
C LEU A 5 -49.62 12.30 -15.21
N ALA A 6 -48.38 11.85 -15.00
CA ALA A 6 -47.58 12.00 -13.82
C ALA A 6 -47.13 13.46 -13.63
N ALA A 7 -46.99 13.87 -12.37
CA ALA A 7 -46.16 14.99 -11.96
C ALA A 7 -45.61 14.65 -10.56
N VAL A 8 -44.44 14.03 -10.52
CA VAL A 8 -43.65 13.92 -9.27
C VAL A 8 -42.68 15.08 -9.28
N ALA A 9 -42.82 15.93 -8.26
CA ALA A 9 -42.02 17.11 -8.05
C ALA A 9 -40.54 16.77 -7.88
N ALA A 10 -39.68 17.37 -8.70
CA ALA A 10 -38.25 17.39 -8.49
C ALA A 10 -37.92 18.38 -7.36
N VAL A 11 -37.46 17.86 -6.22
CA VAL A 11 -36.83 18.66 -5.18
C VAL A 11 -35.39 18.87 -5.61
N VAL A 12 -35.07 20.09 -6.05
CA VAL A 12 -33.69 20.54 -6.28
C VAL A 12 -33.09 20.85 -4.90
N PHE A 13 -32.30 19.92 -4.36
CA PHE A 13 -31.41 20.22 -3.25
C PHE A 13 -30.15 20.88 -3.82
N LEU A 14 -29.99 22.16 -3.50
CA LEU A 14 -28.75 22.90 -3.61
C LEU A 14 -27.75 22.30 -2.59
N ALA A 15 -26.91 21.37 -3.03
CA ALA A 15 -25.73 20.99 -2.29
C ALA A 15 -24.59 21.92 -2.72
N THR A 16 -24.23 22.79 -1.78
CA THR A 16 -22.97 23.54 -1.72
C THR A 16 -21.80 22.69 -2.21
N GLY A 17 -21.06 23.24 -3.18
CA GLY A 17 -19.81 22.64 -3.64
C GLY A 17 -18.81 22.51 -2.50
N CYS A 18 -18.59 21.28 -2.05
CA CYS A 18 -17.28 20.86 -1.62
C CYS A 18 -16.48 20.67 -2.91
N THR A 19 -15.51 21.54 -3.16
CA THR A 19 -14.39 21.22 -4.02
C THR A 19 -13.76 19.96 -3.44
N ALA A 20 -13.97 18.81 -4.09
CA ALA A 20 -13.13 17.65 -3.87
C ALA A 20 -11.74 18.10 -4.30
N GLU A 21 -10.92 18.46 -3.31
CA GLU A 21 -9.48 18.45 -3.48
C GLU A 21 -9.10 17.10 -4.08
N ASP A 22 -8.12 17.16 -4.97
CA ASP A 22 -7.47 16.08 -5.71
C ASP A 22 -7.06 14.95 -4.75
N ALA A 23 -8.03 14.14 -4.31
CA ALA A 23 -7.76 12.84 -3.75
C ALA A 23 -7.39 12.01 -4.96
N GLY A 24 -6.17 11.46 -4.95
CA GLY A 24 -5.67 10.59 -6.01
C GLY A 24 -6.59 9.39 -6.27
N PRO A 25 -6.15 8.40 -7.07
CA PRO A 25 -6.95 7.21 -7.33
C PRO A 25 -7.48 6.60 -6.01
N GLU A 26 -8.72 6.12 -6.05
CA GLU A 26 -9.24 5.29 -4.96
C GLU A 26 -8.38 4.02 -4.93
N ILE A 27 -7.83 3.68 -3.77
CA ILE A 27 -6.85 2.59 -3.62
C ILE A 27 -7.57 1.42 -2.94
N ASP A 28 -7.74 0.32 -3.67
CA ASP A 28 -8.23 -0.94 -3.14
C ASP A 28 -7.16 -1.60 -2.26
N ARG A 29 -7.28 -1.42 -0.95
CA ARG A 29 -6.31 -1.97 0.01
C ARG A 29 -6.55 -3.43 0.29
N TRP A 30 -5.56 -4.26 -0.03
CA TRP A 30 -5.54 -5.65 0.41
C TRP A 30 -4.97 -5.85 1.82
N TRP A 31 -4.39 -4.82 2.47
CA TRP A 31 -3.85 -4.90 3.82
C TRP A 31 -4.67 -4.13 4.87
N SER A 32 -4.58 -4.60 6.12
CA SER A 32 -5.05 -3.90 7.32
C SER A 32 -3.90 -3.81 8.33
N ASN A 33 -3.75 -2.71 9.05
CA ASN A 33 -2.75 -2.63 10.12
C ASN A 33 -3.16 -3.38 11.41
N GLY A 34 -4.23 -4.18 11.36
CA GLY A 34 -4.71 -5.01 12.47
C GLY A 34 -5.67 -4.31 13.44
N VAL A 35 -5.98 -3.01 13.23
CA VAL A 35 -6.92 -2.24 14.06
C VAL A 35 -8.34 -2.23 13.49
N ASP A 36 -8.48 -2.25 12.16
CA ASP A 36 -9.76 -2.16 11.47
C ASP A 36 -10.01 -3.39 10.56
N GLU A 37 -11.26 -3.87 10.50
CA GLU A 37 -11.68 -4.98 9.63
C GLU A 37 -11.58 -4.64 8.12
N ALA A 38 -11.42 -3.35 7.77
CA ALA A 38 -11.26 -2.88 6.40
C ALA A 38 -10.28 -1.70 6.33
N GLY A 39 -9.05 -1.99 5.88
CA GLY A 39 -8.03 -1.00 5.55
C GLY A 39 -7.37 -0.33 6.76
N SER A 40 -6.12 0.08 6.60
CA SER A 40 -5.49 0.98 7.56
C SER A 40 -6.15 2.37 7.56
N PRO A 41 -6.28 3.08 8.70
CA PRO A 41 -6.71 4.47 8.73
C PRO A 41 -5.70 5.43 8.07
N ILE A 42 -4.45 4.99 7.85
CA ILE A 42 -3.36 5.78 7.26
C ILE A 42 -3.62 5.94 5.77
N ARG A 43 -3.51 7.13 5.18
CA ARG A 43 -3.72 7.27 3.72
C ARG A 43 -2.41 7.13 2.94
N PRO A 44 -2.46 6.63 1.70
CA PRO A 44 -1.41 6.78 0.71
C PRO A 44 -0.86 8.23 0.72
N GLY A 45 0.46 8.39 0.84
CA GLY A 45 1.12 9.69 0.93
C GLY A 45 1.09 10.37 2.31
N ASP A 46 0.53 9.74 3.35
CA ASP A 46 0.61 10.23 4.74
C ASP A 46 1.81 9.62 5.51
N ALA A 47 2.75 8.95 4.83
CA ALA A 47 3.90 8.26 5.42
C ALA A 47 4.65 9.11 6.46
N ASP A 48 4.96 10.37 6.10
CA ASP A 48 5.67 11.33 6.95
C ASP A 48 4.94 11.71 8.25
N LYS A 49 3.65 11.35 8.38
CA LYS A 49 2.80 11.66 9.53
C LYS A 49 2.67 10.47 10.48
N ILE A 50 3.27 9.34 10.14
CA ILE A 50 3.18 8.10 10.90
C ILE A 50 4.42 8.00 11.79
N GLU A 51 4.20 7.74 13.07
CA GLU A 51 5.28 7.40 13.99
C GLU A 51 5.48 5.87 13.97
N PRO A 52 6.71 5.37 14.15
CA PRO A 52 6.96 3.94 14.27
C PRO A 52 6.11 3.29 15.36
N ASP A 53 5.44 2.20 15.01
CA ASP A 53 4.56 1.43 15.90
C ASP A 53 4.65 -0.05 15.52
N GLU A 54 5.40 -0.81 16.34
CA GLU A 54 5.68 -2.23 16.12
C GLU A 54 4.41 -3.10 16.13
N ASP A 55 3.41 -2.73 16.94
CA ASP A 55 2.17 -3.50 17.03
C ASP A 55 1.35 -3.36 15.73
N LEU A 56 1.27 -2.14 15.19
CA LEU A 56 0.62 -1.87 13.89
C LEU A 56 1.40 -2.46 12.72
N TYR A 57 2.73 -2.35 12.74
CA TYR A 57 3.61 -2.98 11.77
C TYR A 57 3.42 -4.51 11.74
N CYS A 58 3.48 -5.17 12.89
CA CYS A 58 3.27 -6.61 12.97
C CYS A 58 1.82 -7.01 12.65
N GLY A 59 0.83 -6.17 13.00
CA GLY A 59 -0.57 -6.33 12.60
C GLY A 59 -0.74 -6.29 11.08
N MET A 60 -0.06 -5.34 10.43
CA MET A 60 0.00 -5.19 8.99
C MET A 60 0.55 -6.43 8.31
N LEU A 61 1.76 -6.86 8.68
CA LEU A 61 2.37 -8.05 8.09
C LEU A 61 1.53 -9.31 8.29
N ARG A 62 0.87 -9.46 9.45
CA ARG A 62 -0.01 -10.60 9.73
C ARG A 62 -1.25 -10.59 8.85
N SER A 63 -1.92 -9.44 8.71
CA SER A 63 -3.11 -9.35 7.85
C SER A 63 -2.78 -9.68 6.39
N THR A 64 -1.65 -9.18 5.88
CA THR A 64 -1.18 -9.45 4.52
C THR A 64 -0.92 -10.94 4.33
N SER A 65 -0.22 -11.57 5.27
CA SER A 65 0.03 -13.01 5.25
C SER A 65 -1.26 -13.84 5.34
N GLU A 66 -2.21 -13.47 6.20
CA GLU A 66 -3.50 -14.16 6.36
C GLU A 66 -4.41 -14.01 5.13
N ALA A 67 -4.28 -12.90 4.40
CA ALA A 67 -4.96 -12.69 3.12
C ALA A 67 -4.37 -13.56 1.99
N GLY A 68 -3.21 -14.20 2.21
CA GLY A 68 -2.49 -14.96 1.20
C GLY A 68 -1.73 -14.07 0.21
N GLU A 69 -1.62 -12.78 0.52
CA GLU A 69 -0.88 -11.81 -0.27
C GLU A 69 0.60 -11.87 0.08
N SER A 70 1.46 -11.67 -0.92
CA SER A 70 2.90 -11.58 -0.68
C SER A 70 3.23 -10.21 -0.10
N ILE A 71 4.03 -10.20 0.97
CA ILE A 71 4.61 -8.96 1.53
C ILE A 71 5.55 -8.30 0.51
N LEU A 72 6.21 -9.13 -0.32
CA LEU A 72 7.03 -8.69 -1.44
C LEU A 72 6.25 -8.96 -2.73
N PRO A 73 5.74 -7.95 -3.44
CA PRO A 73 4.97 -8.18 -4.66
C PRO A 73 5.84 -8.94 -5.67
N ALA A 74 5.36 -10.11 -6.10
CA ALA A 74 6.08 -10.98 -7.02
C ALA A 74 5.78 -10.69 -8.50
N ASP A 75 4.60 -10.12 -8.76
CA ASP A 75 4.06 -9.82 -10.09
C ASP A 75 3.49 -8.40 -10.08
N ILE A 76 4.34 -7.40 -10.30
CA ILE A 76 3.88 -6.01 -10.41
C ILE A 76 3.32 -5.79 -11.81
N ASP A 77 2.04 -5.43 -11.93
CA ASP A 77 1.46 -4.93 -13.18
C ASP A 77 1.68 -3.40 -13.26
N PRO A 78 2.66 -2.92 -14.04
CA PRO A 78 2.96 -1.50 -14.17
C PRO A 78 1.89 -0.71 -14.94
N SER A 79 1.00 -1.42 -15.66
CA SER A 79 -0.03 -0.81 -16.51
C SER A 79 -1.31 -0.52 -15.72
N ASP A 80 -1.43 -1.11 -14.53
CA ASP A 80 -2.48 -0.86 -13.57
C ASP A 80 -2.05 0.25 -12.60
N GLU A 81 -2.42 1.49 -12.93
CA GLU A 81 -2.11 2.68 -12.12
C GLU A 81 -2.66 2.57 -10.68
N GLU A 82 -3.76 1.84 -10.48
CA GLU A 82 -4.35 1.61 -9.17
C GLU A 82 -3.51 0.60 -8.38
N TYR A 83 -3.09 -0.51 -9.00
CA TYR A 83 -2.20 -1.48 -8.37
C TYR A 83 -0.86 -0.86 -7.98
N VAL A 84 -0.24 -0.07 -8.87
CA VAL A 84 1.02 0.64 -8.59
C VAL A 84 0.85 1.57 -7.38
N ALA A 85 -0.19 2.41 -7.38
CA ALA A 85 -0.46 3.32 -6.27
C ALA A 85 -0.72 2.57 -4.95
N THR A 86 -1.32 1.38 -5.04
CA THR A 86 -1.58 0.48 -3.91
C THR A 86 -0.27 -0.11 -3.36
N VAL A 87 0.63 -0.62 -4.22
CA VAL A 87 1.94 -1.14 -3.82
C VAL A 87 2.79 -0.04 -3.18
N THR A 88 2.91 1.12 -3.82
CA THR A 88 3.70 2.24 -3.27
C THR A 88 3.18 2.66 -1.90
N ALA A 89 1.86 2.79 -1.74
CA ALA A 89 1.25 3.12 -0.46
C ALA A 89 1.48 2.05 0.62
N PHE A 90 1.51 0.78 0.25
CA PHE A 90 1.86 -0.31 1.17
C PHE A 90 3.30 -0.18 1.67
N PHE A 91 4.26 0.05 0.78
CA PHE A 91 5.67 0.19 1.14
C PHE A 91 5.95 1.45 1.97
N ASP A 92 5.32 2.56 1.64
CA ASP A 92 5.37 3.80 2.41
C ASP A 92 4.86 3.59 3.84
N GLU A 93 3.69 2.94 3.98
CA GLU A 93 3.05 2.72 5.27
C GLU A 93 3.84 1.72 6.12
N VAL A 94 4.26 0.59 5.54
CA VAL A 94 4.99 -0.43 6.29
C VAL A 94 6.36 0.08 6.73
N GLN A 95 7.04 0.88 5.90
CA GLN A 95 8.31 1.49 6.26
C GLN A 95 8.15 2.47 7.42
N ALA A 96 7.10 3.30 7.39
CA ALA A 96 6.88 4.30 8.42
C ALA A 96 6.47 3.68 9.77
N LEU A 97 5.67 2.61 9.75
CA LEU A 97 5.30 1.86 10.95
C LEU A 97 6.44 1.00 11.49
N ALA A 98 7.35 0.54 10.62
CA ALA A 98 8.42 -0.36 11.02
C ALA A 98 9.29 0.22 12.15
N PRO A 99 9.78 -0.65 13.06
CA PRO A 99 10.80 -0.27 14.03
C PRO A 99 11.99 0.43 13.36
N ALA A 100 12.60 1.39 14.06
CA ALA A 100 13.64 2.25 13.51
C ALA A 100 14.82 1.46 12.90
N GLU A 101 15.13 0.29 13.47
CA GLU A 101 16.15 -0.64 13.00
C GLU A 101 15.84 -1.29 11.63
N LEU A 102 14.59 -1.29 11.19
CA LEU A 102 14.16 -1.88 9.92
C LEU A 102 13.82 -0.84 8.84
N GLN A 103 13.76 0.45 9.19
CA GLN A 103 13.38 1.50 8.23
C GLN A 103 14.31 1.57 7.01
N GLU A 104 15.61 1.37 7.23
CA GLU A 104 16.59 1.29 6.14
C GLU A 104 16.35 0.04 5.28
N SER A 105 16.10 -1.12 5.89
CA SER A 105 15.79 -2.36 5.17
C SER A 105 14.52 -2.23 4.31
N TRP A 106 13.48 -1.59 4.83
CA TRP A 106 12.28 -1.30 4.04
C TRP A 106 12.53 -0.29 2.92
N GLY A 107 13.44 0.67 3.13
CA GLY A 107 13.86 1.61 2.09
C GLY A 107 14.59 0.92 0.92
N GLU A 108 15.47 -0.04 1.21
CA GLU A 108 16.15 -0.82 0.16
C GLU A 108 15.15 -1.63 -0.69
N LEU A 109 14.14 -2.22 -0.05
CA LEU A 109 13.06 -2.92 -0.76
C LEU A 109 12.16 -1.97 -1.57
N ALA A 110 11.79 -0.83 -0.99
CA ALA A 110 10.97 0.17 -1.67
C ALA A 110 11.67 0.69 -2.93
N ALA A 111 12.98 0.97 -2.87
CA ALA A 111 13.77 1.37 -4.03
C ALA A 111 13.78 0.31 -5.15
N LEU A 112 13.87 -0.98 -4.79
CA LEU A 112 13.75 -2.07 -5.77
C LEU A 112 12.34 -2.15 -6.36
N VAL A 113 11.30 -2.01 -5.54
CA VAL A 113 9.91 -2.04 -6.00
C VAL A 113 9.63 -0.87 -6.94
N ASP A 114 10.09 0.34 -6.62
CA ASP A 114 9.96 1.50 -7.50
C ASP A 114 10.64 1.27 -8.84
N ALA A 115 11.87 0.72 -8.86
CA ALA A 115 12.56 0.39 -10.11
C ALA A 115 11.81 -0.68 -10.92
N LEU A 116 11.20 -1.67 -10.27
CA LEU A 116 10.38 -2.69 -10.93
C LEU A 116 9.08 -2.09 -11.50
N VAL A 117 8.44 -1.17 -10.77
CA VAL A 117 7.27 -0.41 -11.24
C VAL A 117 7.65 0.42 -12.48
N GLU A 118 8.78 1.12 -12.45
CA GLU A 118 9.25 1.95 -13.57
C GLU A 118 9.60 1.12 -14.81
N ALA A 119 10.22 -0.05 -14.62
CA ALA A 119 10.57 -0.96 -15.71
C ALA A 119 9.36 -1.68 -16.30
N GLY A 120 8.40 -2.01 -15.43
CA GLY A 120 7.21 -2.74 -15.79
C GLY A 120 7.47 -4.11 -16.42
N ASP A 121 6.77 -4.42 -17.52
CA ASP A 121 6.96 -5.69 -18.26
C ASP A 121 8.30 -5.76 -19.01
N ASP A 122 8.98 -4.62 -19.17
CA ASP A 122 10.26 -4.54 -19.87
C ASP A 122 11.42 -4.61 -18.88
N LEU A 123 11.66 -5.81 -18.33
CA LEU A 123 12.77 -6.05 -17.41
C LEU A 123 14.16 -5.80 -18.04
N GLU A 124 14.27 -5.71 -19.38
CA GLU A 124 15.52 -5.29 -20.03
C GLU A 124 15.79 -3.79 -19.85
N SER A 125 14.76 -3.01 -19.51
CA SER A 125 14.82 -1.59 -19.18
C SER A 125 15.02 -1.31 -17.68
N LEU A 126 15.07 -2.36 -16.85
CA LEU A 126 15.23 -2.23 -15.40
C LEU A 126 16.49 -1.46 -15.05
N ASP A 127 16.31 -0.25 -14.50
CA ASP A 127 17.40 0.56 -13.99
C ASP A 127 17.67 0.20 -12.53
N THR A 128 18.70 -0.61 -12.31
CA THR A 128 19.19 -0.91 -10.96
C THR A 128 20.32 0.03 -10.51
N THR A 129 20.51 1.15 -11.19
CA THR A 129 21.54 2.13 -10.83
C THR A 129 21.26 2.69 -9.44
N GLY A 130 22.09 2.28 -8.47
CA GLY A 130 21.94 2.67 -7.07
C GLY A 130 21.22 1.64 -6.20
N ILE A 131 20.76 0.52 -6.77
CA ILE A 131 20.25 -0.64 -6.04
C ILE A 131 21.40 -1.62 -5.82
N ASP A 132 21.77 -1.86 -4.56
CA ASP A 132 22.74 -2.87 -4.19
C ASP A 132 22.03 -4.20 -3.89
N ALA A 133 22.25 -5.20 -4.74
CA ALA A 133 21.62 -6.52 -4.60
C ALA A 133 21.98 -7.22 -3.28
N GLU A 134 23.19 -7.00 -2.75
CA GLU A 134 23.58 -7.56 -1.44
C GLU A 134 22.85 -6.83 -0.30
N ALA A 135 22.63 -5.52 -0.42
CA ALA A 135 21.88 -4.74 0.55
C ALA A 135 20.40 -5.12 0.56
N VAL A 136 19.77 -5.24 -0.63
CA VAL A 136 18.38 -5.71 -0.77
C VAL A 136 18.22 -7.12 -0.19
N GLN A 137 19.17 -8.02 -0.45
CA GLN A 137 19.13 -9.36 0.12
C GLN A 137 19.21 -9.30 1.65
N ALA A 138 20.17 -8.57 2.21
CA ALA A 138 20.33 -8.42 3.65
C ALA A 138 19.10 -7.77 4.32
N ALA A 139 18.49 -6.78 3.65
CA ALA A 139 17.26 -6.15 4.07
C ALA A 139 16.09 -7.13 4.12
N SER A 140 15.92 -7.94 3.07
CA SER A 140 14.90 -8.99 3.01
C SER A 140 15.10 -10.03 4.11
N GLU A 141 16.34 -10.44 4.38
CA GLU A 141 16.68 -11.36 5.47
C GLU A 141 16.35 -10.76 6.85
N ALA A 142 16.70 -9.49 7.10
CA ALA A 142 16.42 -8.80 8.35
C ALA A 142 14.91 -8.64 8.61
N ILE A 143 14.15 -8.25 7.59
CA ILE A 143 12.69 -8.13 7.67
C ILE A 143 12.07 -9.50 7.93
N THR A 144 12.50 -10.54 7.21
CA THR A 144 12.01 -11.92 7.38
C THR A 144 12.31 -12.44 8.79
N GLU A 145 13.52 -12.23 9.30
CA GLU A 145 13.91 -12.61 10.65
C GLU A 145 13.04 -11.90 11.69
N HIS A 146 12.81 -10.60 11.53
CA HIS A 146 11.97 -9.83 12.44
C HIS A 146 10.49 -10.26 12.37
N ALA A 147 9.95 -10.47 11.17
CA ALA A 147 8.60 -11.00 10.97
C ALA A 147 8.42 -12.33 11.72
N ALA A 148 9.42 -13.21 11.65
CA ALA A 148 9.38 -14.51 12.30
C ALA A 148 9.55 -14.45 13.82
N THR A 149 10.50 -13.66 14.31
CA THR A 149 10.91 -13.67 15.71
C THR A 149 10.09 -12.73 16.58
N VAL A 150 9.68 -11.58 16.04
CA VAL A 150 8.96 -10.52 16.76
C VAL A 150 7.48 -10.56 16.41
N CYS A 151 7.12 -10.59 15.12
CA CYS A 151 5.71 -10.55 14.69
C CYS A 151 5.01 -11.92 14.74
N GLY A 152 5.77 -13.02 14.92
CA GLY A 152 5.25 -14.37 15.03
C GLY A 152 4.74 -14.96 13.71
N LEU A 153 5.22 -14.46 12.57
CA LEU A 153 4.88 -14.96 11.24
C LEU A 153 5.77 -16.17 10.92
N MET A 154 5.20 -17.35 10.68
CA MET A 154 6.04 -18.48 10.29
C MET A 154 6.65 -18.18 8.90
N PRO A 155 7.96 -18.41 8.70
CA PRO A 155 8.58 -18.32 7.38
C PRO A 155 8.11 -19.42 6.43
#